data_AF-A0A2E3QBP6-F1
#
_entry.id   AF-A0A2E3QBP6-F1
#
_cell.length_a   1.000
_cell.length_b   1.000
_cell.length_c   1.000
_cell.angle_alpha   90.00
_cell.angle_beta   90.00
_cell.angle_gamma   90.00
#
_symmetry.space_group_name_H-M   'P 1'
#
loop_
_entity.id
_entity.type
_entity.pdbx_description
1 polymer ?
#
loop_
_entity_poly.entity_id
_entity_poly.type
_entity_poly.pdbx_seq_one_letter_code
_entity_poly.pdbx_strand_id
1 'polypeptide(L)'
;MNAHGQIHDIEPIECLETDINTPFSFAGTIKNVNLECRIEDYINAWEVWKTSETPEDLELAIYVKAYEILKATGEQNPDLKVSSFKIGDYFLNSLLDNQAARSARFSHTTLNSTARLVAGIALENCNAFRKASASTAAQLTRQSDGAKAWRYHLTKGHEALRLMYWSLPNGKIELANVGPKAELLIR
;
A
#
# COMPACT_ATOMS: atom_id res chain seq x y z
N MET A 1 -44.21 26.12 7.39
CA MET A 1 -43.44 26.79 6.32
C MET A 1 -42.75 25.69 5.54
N ASN A 2 -43.23 25.42 4.34
CA ASN A 2 -42.69 24.37 3.46
C ASN A 2 -41.73 25.04 2.48
N ALA A 3 -40.48 24.57 2.43
CA ALA A 3 -39.53 24.97 1.41
C ALA A 3 -39.55 23.93 0.28
N HIS A 4 -39.95 24.40 -0.90
CA HIS A 4 -39.90 23.66 -2.16
C HIS A 4 -38.48 23.72 -2.72
N GLY A 5 -37.90 22.58 -3.05
CA GLY A 5 -36.71 22.49 -3.90
C GLY A 5 -37.11 21.86 -5.24
N GLN A 6 -37.11 22.66 -6.31
CA GLN A 6 -37.28 22.19 -7.69
C GLN A 6 -35.98 21.52 -8.14
N ILE A 7 -36.08 20.37 -8.80
CA ILE A 7 -34.99 19.78 -9.58
C ILE A 7 -35.35 20.03 -11.04
N HIS A 8 -34.44 20.69 -11.76
CA HIS A 8 -34.56 21.01 -13.17
C HIS A 8 -34.58 19.73 -14.02
N ASP A 9 -35.49 19.68 -14.99
CA ASP A 9 -35.52 18.66 -16.04
C ASP A 9 -34.17 18.62 -16.76
N ILE A 10 -33.57 17.44 -16.85
CA ILE A 10 -32.39 17.18 -17.66
C ILE A 10 -32.81 16.16 -18.72
N GLU A 11 -32.64 16.54 -19.99
CA GLU A 11 -33.05 15.76 -21.15
C GLU A 11 -32.40 14.36 -21.18
N PRO A 12 -33.12 13.32 -21.64
CA PRO A 12 -32.59 11.97 -21.72
C PRO A 12 -31.52 11.87 -22.81
N ILE A 13 -30.35 11.34 -22.46
CA ILE A 13 -29.34 10.95 -23.45
C ILE A 13 -29.86 9.71 -24.18
N GLU A 14 -29.93 9.79 -25.51
CA GLU A 14 -30.32 8.69 -26.39
C GLU A 14 -29.50 7.42 -26.08
N CYS A 15 -30.20 6.35 -25.68
CA CYS A 15 -29.61 5.03 -25.55
C CYS A 15 -29.14 4.57 -26.94
N LEU A 16 -27.83 4.37 -27.11
CA LEU A 16 -27.30 3.66 -28.27
C LEU A 16 -27.80 2.21 -28.20
N GLU A 17 -28.81 1.92 -29.02
CA GLU A 17 -29.28 0.56 -29.30
C GLU A 17 -28.15 -0.21 -29.99
N THR A 18 -27.48 -1.10 -29.27
CA THR A 18 -26.78 -2.21 -29.91
C THR A 18 -27.69 -3.43 -29.82
N ASP A 19 -28.15 -3.90 -30.97
CA ASP A 19 -28.93 -5.12 -31.16
C ASP A 19 -28.26 -6.32 -30.47
N ILE A 20 -28.76 -6.67 -29.29
CA ILE A 20 -28.49 -7.95 -28.65
C ILE A 20 -29.83 -8.69 -28.58
N ASN A 21 -29.98 -9.66 -29.47
CA ASN A 21 -31.20 -10.45 -29.62
C ASN A 21 -31.33 -11.44 -28.44
N THR A 22 -31.87 -10.97 -27.31
CA THR A 22 -32.24 -11.78 -26.14
C THR A 22 -33.77 -11.76 -25.93
N PRO A 23 -34.40 -12.89 -25.55
CA PRO A 23 -35.87 -13.03 -25.51
C PRO A 23 -36.55 -12.34 -24.31
N PHE A 24 -35.86 -11.43 -23.62
CA PHE A 24 -36.40 -10.68 -22.49
C PHE A 24 -36.03 -9.21 -22.61
N SER A 25 -37.04 -8.34 -22.67
CA SER A 25 -36.88 -6.89 -22.56
C SER A 25 -37.00 -6.50 -21.10
N PHE A 26 -35.95 -5.93 -20.52
CA PHE A 26 -36.00 -5.31 -19.20
C PHE A 26 -36.01 -3.79 -19.35
N ALA A 27 -37.20 -3.17 -19.25
CA ALA A 27 -37.32 -1.72 -19.16
C ALA A 27 -37.22 -1.33 -17.68
N GLY A 28 -36.02 -0.93 -17.25
CA GLY A 28 -35.78 -0.40 -15.91
C GLY A 28 -35.09 0.94 -16.00
N THR A 29 -35.68 2.00 -15.46
CA THR A 29 -34.97 3.25 -15.21
C THR A 29 -33.98 3.00 -14.07
N ILE A 30 -32.71 2.85 -14.40
CA ILE A 30 -31.64 2.93 -13.40
C ILE A 30 -31.58 4.41 -12.99
N LYS A 31 -32.24 4.75 -11.88
CA LYS A 31 -31.89 5.99 -11.16
C LYS A 31 -30.40 5.88 -10.89
N ASN A 32 -29.59 6.83 -11.39
CA ASN A 32 -28.15 6.90 -11.14
C ASN A 32 -27.85 6.58 -9.68
N VAL A 33 -27.52 5.32 -9.40
CA VAL A 33 -26.88 4.96 -8.14
C VAL A 33 -25.44 5.32 -8.43
N ASN A 34 -24.99 6.43 -7.86
CA ASN A 34 -23.58 6.80 -7.89
C ASN A 34 -22.84 5.75 -7.04
N LEU A 35 -22.64 4.56 -7.62
CA LEU A 35 -21.76 3.54 -7.08
C LEU A 35 -20.36 4.03 -7.42
N GLU A 36 -19.81 4.89 -6.56
CA GLU A 36 -18.37 5.14 -6.54
C GLU A 36 -17.69 3.87 -6.05
N CYS A 37 -17.68 2.83 -6.89
CA CYS A 37 -16.98 1.60 -6.60
C CYS A 37 -15.51 1.82 -6.98
N ARG A 38 -14.65 1.83 -5.96
CA ARG A 38 -13.21 1.96 -6.15
C ARG A 38 -12.64 0.59 -6.48
N ILE A 39 -11.68 0.51 -7.41
CA ILE A 39 -11.12 -0.78 -7.86
C ILE A 39 -10.46 -1.55 -6.71
N GLU A 40 -9.89 -0.81 -5.74
CA GLU A 40 -9.30 -1.32 -4.52
C GLU A 40 -10.30 -2.12 -3.67
N ASP A 41 -11.61 -1.83 -3.77
CA ASP A 41 -12.64 -2.55 -3.03
C ASP A 41 -12.88 -3.98 -3.56
N TYR A 42 -12.35 -4.32 -4.74
CA TYR A 42 -12.45 -5.65 -5.36
C TYR A 42 -11.14 -6.43 -5.36
N ILE A 43 -10.04 -5.80 -4.96
CA ILE A 43 -8.72 -6.44 -4.92
C ILE A 43 -8.44 -6.93 -3.51
N ASN A 44 -8.11 -8.21 -3.37
CA ASN A 44 -7.65 -8.76 -2.10
C ASN A 44 -6.13 -8.59 -1.99
N ALA A 45 -5.68 -7.64 -1.15
CA ALA A 45 -4.26 -7.36 -0.98
C ALA A 45 -3.42 -8.60 -0.59
N TRP A 46 -3.99 -9.51 0.19
CA TRP A 46 -3.29 -10.72 0.62
C TRP A 46 -3.10 -11.71 -0.54
N GLU A 47 -4.12 -11.90 -1.38
CA GLU A 47 -3.98 -12.79 -2.53
C GLU A 47 -2.95 -12.25 -3.53
N VAL A 48 -2.94 -10.93 -3.78
CA VAL A 48 -1.90 -10.29 -4.63
C VAL A 48 -0.50 -10.50 -4.03
N TRP A 49 -0.32 -10.26 -2.72
CA TRP A 49 0.96 -10.50 -2.04
C TRP A 49 1.40 -11.95 -2.16
N LYS A 50 0.47 -12.88 -1.95
CA LYS A 50 0.71 -14.32 -1.93
C LYS A 50 1.24 -14.83 -3.27
N THR A 51 0.74 -14.27 -4.37
CA THR A 51 1.11 -14.66 -5.74
C THR A 51 2.12 -13.71 -6.38
N SER A 52 2.70 -12.77 -5.63
CA SER A 52 3.66 -11.81 -6.17
C SER A 52 4.91 -12.50 -6.73
N GLU A 53 5.25 -12.14 -7.96
CA GLU A 53 6.48 -12.55 -8.65
C GLU A 53 7.33 -11.36 -9.10
N THR A 54 6.73 -10.17 -9.11
CA THR A 54 7.36 -8.93 -9.56
C THR A 54 7.30 -7.85 -8.48
N PRO A 55 8.19 -6.84 -8.54
CA PRO A 55 8.09 -5.64 -7.71
C PRO A 55 6.74 -4.93 -7.86
N GLU A 56 6.16 -4.90 -9.05
CA GLU A 56 4.87 -4.26 -9.34
C GLU A 56 3.72 -4.96 -8.60
N ASP A 57 3.75 -6.29 -8.50
CA ASP A 57 2.77 -7.04 -7.69
C ASP A 57 2.85 -6.67 -6.20
N LEU A 58 4.07 -6.51 -5.68
CA LEU A 58 4.29 -6.07 -4.31
C LEU A 58 3.80 -4.64 -4.08
N GLU A 59 4.05 -3.74 -5.03
CA GLU A 59 3.56 -2.36 -4.97
C GLU A 59 2.03 -2.35 -4.90
N LEU A 60 1.36 -3.10 -5.78
CA LEU A 60 -0.10 -3.21 -5.77
C LEU A 60 -0.62 -3.78 -4.44
N ALA A 61 -0.04 -4.89 -3.96
CA ALA A 61 -0.46 -5.52 -2.71
C ALA A 61 -0.31 -4.57 -1.51
N ILE A 62 0.81 -3.85 -1.41
CA ILE A 62 1.07 -2.91 -0.31
C ILE A 62 0.13 -1.70 -0.40
N TYR A 63 -0.09 -1.16 -1.61
CA TYR A 63 -0.99 -0.04 -1.85
C TYR A 63 -2.42 -0.39 -1.44
N VAL A 64 -2.97 -1.51 -1.94
CA VAL A 64 -4.34 -1.94 -1.60
C VAL A 64 -4.44 -2.20 -0.09
N LYS A 65 -3.43 -2.80 0.53
CA LYS A 65 -3.45 -3.01 1.98
C LYS A 65 -3.43 -1.69 2.76
N ALA A 66 -2.67 -0.71 2.31
CA ALA A 66 -2.62 0.61 2.95
C ALA A 66 -3.97 1.33 2.82
N TYR A 67 -4.60 1.25 1.65
CA TYR A 67 -5.95 1.73 1.40
C TYR A 67 -6.96 1.07 2.34
N GLU A 68 -6.96 -0.27 2.45
CA GLU A 68 -7.84 -1.02 3.36
C GLU A 68 -7.69 -0.54 4.81
N ILE A 69 -6.45 -0.33 5.27
CA ILE A 69 -6.15 0.13 6.62
C ILE A 69 -6.69 1.55 6.84
N LEU A 70 -6.44 2.48 5.91
CA LEU A 70 -6.92 3.86 6.01
C LEU A 70 -8.45 3.92 6.00
N LYS A 71 -9.10 3.18 5.09
CA LYS A 71 -10.56 3.05 5.04
C LYS A 71 -11.11 2.54 6.38
N ALA A 72 -10.47 1.55 6.99
CA ALA A 72 -10.87 1.03 8.30
C ALA A 72 -10.69 2.03 9.45
N THR A 73 -9.85 3.06 9.31
CA THR A 73 -9.75 4.18 10.27
C THR A 73 -10.81 5.27 10.07
N GLY A 74 -11.66 5.16 9.04
CA GLY A 74 -12.66 6.17 8.69
C GLY A 74 -12.14 7.30 7.80
N GLU A 75 -10.94 7.16 7.22
CA GLU A 75 -10.43 8.10 6.22
C GLU A 75 -11.37 8.14 5.01
N GLN A 76 -11.76 9.35 4.59
CA GLN A 76 -12.74 9.55 3.52
C GLN A 76 -12.10 9.45 2.14
N ASN A 77 -10.81 9.79 2.02
CA ASN A 77 -10.04 9.72 0.78
C ASN A 77 -8.74 8.94 0.99
N PRO A 78 -8.83 7.62 1.29
CA PRO A 78 -7.66 6.80 1.62
C PRO A 78 -6.63 6.75 0.49
N ASP A 79 -7.06 6.76 -0.77
CA ASP A 79 -6.21 6.80 -1.96
C ASP A 79 -5.29 8.03 -2.01
N LEU A 80 -5.82 9.20 -1.63
CA LEU A 80 -5.06 10.45 -1.59
C LEU A 80 -4.08 10.50 -0.40
N LYS A 81 -4.24 9.60 0.57
CA LYS A 81 -3.48 9.58 1.81
C LYS A 81 -2.34 8.56 1.83
N VAL A 82 -2.38 7.55 0.97
CA VAL A 82 -1.24 6.64 0.80
C VAL A 82 -0.03 7.43 0.29
N SER A 83 1.07 7.38 1.04
CA SER A 83 2.32 8.03 0.67
C SER A 83 2.85 7.43 -0.62
N SER A 84 3.35 8.25 -1.55
CA SER A 84 4.05 7.71 -2.71
C SER A 84 5.28 6.92 -2.28
N PHE A 85 5.40 5.70 -2.81
CA PHE A 85 6.51 4.80 -2.51
C PHE A 85 6.98 4.08 -3.77
N LYS A 86 8.07 3.33 -3.65
CA LYS A 86 8.54 2.39 -4.67
C LYS A 86 9.19 1.17 -4.01
N ILE A 87 9.26 0.08 -4.76
CA ILE A 87 9.98 -1.13 -4.38
C ILE A 87 11.44 -0.99 -4.82
N GLY A 88 12.39 -1.17 -3.90
CA GLY A 88 13.81 -1.22 -4.22
C GLY A 88 14.19 -2.54 -4.87
N ASP A 89 15.25 -2.53 -5.67
CA ASP A 89 15.65 -3.66 -6.52
C ASP A 89 15.93 -4.97 -5.75
N TYR A 90 16.32 -4.86 -4.47
CA TYR A 90 16.62 -6.02 -3.62
C TYR A 90 15.43 -6.46 -2.74
N PHE A 91 14.32 -5.73 -2.73
CA PHE A 91 13.26 -5.93 -1.76
C PHE A 91 12.60 -7.31 -1.89
N LEU A 92 12.14 -7.66 -3.10
CA LEU A 92 11.49 -8.95 -3.35
C LEU A 92 12.40 -10.15 -2.98
N ASN A 93 13.66 -10.13 -3.43
CA ASN A 93 14.62 -11.18 -3.11
C ASN A 93 14.83 -11.30 -1.59
N SER A 94 14.97 -10.18 -0.91
CA SER A 94 15.12 -10.17 0.55
C SER A 94 13.89 -10.73 1.27
N LEU A 95 12.67 -10.54 0.74
CA LEU A 95 11.47 -11.13 1.31
C LEU A 95 11.47 -12.66 1.15
N LEU A 96 11.89 -13.17 -0.01
CA LEU A 96 12.01 -14.60 -0.28
C LEU A 96 13.03 -15.25 0.65
N ASP A 97 14.22 -14.64 0.76
CA ASP A 97 15.33 -15.11 1.61
C ASP A 97 14.94 -15.19 3.09
N ASN A 98 13.99 -14.34 3.53
CA ASN A 98 13.62 -14.17 4.92
C ASN A 98 12.21 -14.67 5.28
N GLN A 99 11.63 -15.56 4.47
CA GLN A 99 10.29 -16.13 4.73
C GLN A 99 9.20 -15.06 4.92
N ALA A 100 9.36 -13.92 4.26
CA ALA A 100 8.46 -12.77 4.32
C ALA A 100 7.68 -12.57 3.02
N ALA A 101 7.97 -13.33 1.95
CA ALA A 101 7.20 -13.31 0.71
C ALA A 101 6.11 -14.40 0.69
N ARG A 102 5.12 -14.22 -0.20
CA ARG A 102 4.09 -15.22 -0.49
C ARG A 102 3.29 -15.62 0.76
N SER A 103 3.08 -16.91 0.98
CA SER A 103 2.44 -17.45 2.21
C SER A 103 3.44 -17.90 3.27
N ALA A 104 4.67 -17.41 3.24
CA ALA A 104 5.68 -17.78 4.23
C ALA A 104 5.39 -17.17 5.61
N ARG A 105 6.13 -17.64 6.62
CA ARG A 105 5.89 -17.38 8.05
C ARG A 105 5.68 -15.92 8.43
N PHE A 106 6.45 -14.99 7.84
CA PHE A 106 6.46 -13.58 8.22
C PHE A 106 5.71 -12.67 7.24
N SER A 107 5.00 -13.26 6.27
CA SER A 107 4.39 -12.54 5.15
C SER A 107 3.31 -11.56 5.60
N HIS A 108 2.34 -12.02 6.40
CA HIS A 108 1.28 -11.14 6.91
C HIS A 108 1.84 -9.97 7.74
N THR A 109 2.81 -10.25 8.62
CA THR A 109 3.44 -9.19 9.43
C THR A 109 4.14 -8.18 8.55
N THR A 110 4.83 -8.63 7.51
CA THR A 110 5.58 -7.77 6.59
C THR A 110 4.66 -6.93 5.72
N LEU A 111 3.63 -7.53 5.11
CA LEU A 111 2.61 -6.83 4.36
C LEU A 111 1.90 -5.77 5.22
N ASN A 112 1.43 -6.14 6.41
CA ASN A 112 0.76 -5.18 7.30
C ASN A 112 1.68 -4.04 7.73
N SER A 113 2.96 -4.32 8.00
CA SER A 113 3.90 -3.31 8.46
C SER A 113 4.30 -2.32 7.35
N THR A 114 4.55 -2.83 6.15
CA THR A 114 4.84 -2.00 4.97
C THR A 114 3.64 -1.15 4.58
N ALA A 115 2.43 -1.72 4.61
CA ALA A 115 1.19 -1.00 4.36
C ALA A 115 0.95 0.13 5.38
N ARG A 116 1.15 -0.14 6.69
CA ARG A 116 1.06 0.90 7.73
C ARG A 116 2.11 2.00 7.55
N LEU A 117 3.33 1.64 7.14
CA LEU A 117 4.39 2.60 6.85
C LEU A 117 3.95 3.58 5.75
N VAL A 118 3.46 3.07 4.61
CA VAL A 118 3.04 3.93 3.49
C VAL A 118 1.72 4.65 3.76
N ALA A 119 0.86 4.10 4.61
CA ALA A 119 -0.33 4.79 5.14
C ALA A 119 0.02 5.94 6.11
N GLY A 120 1.29 6.17 6.43
CA GLY A 120 1.72 7.21 7.37
C GLY A 120 1.28 6.95 8.81
N ILE A 121 0.91 5.72 9.14
CA ILE A 121 0.49 5.33 10.48
C ILE A 121 1.74 5.09 11.31
N ALA A 122 1.77 5.70 12.51
CA ALA A 122 2.90 5.57 13.41
C ALA A 122 3.24 4.09 13.67
N LEU A 123 4.50 3.77 13.39
CA LEU A 123 5.08 2.45 13.60
C LEU A 123 5.94 2.48 14.86
N GLU A 124 5.47 1.83 15.93
CA GLU A 124 6.24 1.67 17.16
C GLU A 124 7.57 0.99 16.85
N ASN A 125 8.70 1.54 17.30
CA ASN A 125 10.06 1.04 17.03
C ASN A 125 10.62 1.33 15.63
N CYS A 126 10.04 2.27 14.88
CA CYS A 126 10.75 2.85 13.74
C CYS A 126 11.90 3.76 14.22
N ASN A 127 13.11 3.52 13.73
CA ASN A 127 14.32 4.20 14.16
C ASN A 127 15.22 4.54 12.97
N ALA A 128 16.00 5.63 13.10
CA ALA A 128 17.08 5.92 12.16
C ALA A 128 18.07 4.75 12.09
N PHE A 129 18.45 4.35 10.88
CA PHE A 129 19.55 3.42 10.67
C PHE A 129 20.86 4.21 10.62
N ARG A 130 21.79 3.93 11.53
CA ARG A 130 22.98 4.75 11.77
C ARG A 130 24.24 4.06 11.23
N LYS A 131 25.25 4.85 10.86
CA LYS A 131 26.54 4.36 10.36
C LYS A 131 27.32 3.51 11.39
N ALA A 132 27.01 3.69 12.67
CA ALA A 132 27.57 2.90 13.76
C ALA A 132 26.49 2.64 14.82
N SER A 133 26.75 1.67 15.70
CA SER A 133 25.83 1.25 16.76
C SER A 133 25.60 2.31 17.84
N ALA A 134 26.51 3.28 17.97
CA ALA A 134 26.39 4.36 18.95
C ALA A 134 25.15 5.23 18.68
N SER A 135 24.41 5.59 19.73
CA SER A 135 23.19 6.41 19.62
C SER A 135 23.45 7.81 19.05
N THR A 136 24.68 8.32 19.21
CA THR A 136 25.15 9.60 18.69
C THR A 136 25.64 9.54 17.24
N ALA A 137 25.77 8.34 16.66
CA ALA A 137 26.26 8.21 15.30
C ALA A 137 25.30 8.84 14.29
N ALA A 138 25.85 9.42 13.23
CA ALA A 138 25.04 9.99 12.16
C ALA A 138 24.14 8.92 11.52
N GLN A 139 22.92 9.31 11.15
CA GLN A 139 22.05 8.50 10.32
C GLN A 139 22.76 8.21 8.99
N LEU A 140 22.58 7.00 8.47
CA LEU A 140 23.09 6.64 7.16
C LEU A 140 22.28 7.39 6.10
N THR A 141 23.00 8.01 5.16
CA THR A 141 22.45 8.75 4.05
C THR A 141 23.07 8.22 2.76
N ARG A 142 22.23 7.90 1.77
CA ARG A 142 22.66 7.45 0.45
C ARG A 142 23.29 8.62 -0.29
N GLN A 143 24.52 8.46 -0.77
CA GLN A 143 25.29 9.58 -1.33
C GLN A 143 24.75 10.08 -2.67
N SER A 144 24.16 9.20 -3.48
CA SER A 144 23.68 9.54 -4.82
C SER A 144 22.50 10.52 -4.83
N ASP A 145 21.62 10.44 -3.82
CA ASP A 145 20.38 11.20 -3.80
C ASP A 145 20.01 11.79 -2.43
N GLY A 146 20.84 11.62 -1.41
CA GLY A 146 20.59 12.14 -0.07
C GLY A 146 19.49 11.40 0.70
N ALA A 147 19.04 10.23 0.24
CA ALA A 147 18.00 9.48 0.92
C ALA A 147 18.45 9.01 2.32
N LYS A 148 17.57 9.09 3.32
CA LYS A 148 17.89 8.76 4.72
C LYS A 148 17.42 7.34 5.07
N ALA A 149 18.31 6.55 5.67
CA ALA A 149 18.02 5.15 6.00
C ALA A 149 17.24 5.01 7.31
N TRP A 150 16.20 4.19 7.28
CA TRP A 150 15.37 3.85 8.43
C TRP A 150 15.28 2.35 8.62
N ARG A 151 15.01 1.95 9.86
CA ARG A 151 14.75 0.55 10.23
C ARG A 151 13.47 0.45 11.07
N TYR A 152 12.70 -0.59 10.82
CA TYR A 152 11.53 -0.94 11.59
C TYR A 152 11.62 -2.40 12.03
N HIS A 153 11.22 -2.69 13.28
CA HIS A 153 11.21 -4.06 13.80
C HIS A 153 9.92 -4.76 13.39
N LEU A 154 10.01 -5.79 12.54
CA LEU A 154 8.86 -6.56 12.08
C LEU A 154 8.42 -7.60 13.13
N THR A 155 9.38 -8.33 13.69
CA THR A 155 9.13 -9.44 14.61
C THR A 155 9.86 -9.24 15.94
N LYS A 156 9.29 -9.83 17.00
CA LYS A 156 9.91 -9.95 18.32
C LYS A 156 10.21 -11.45 18.55
N GLY A 157 11.43 -11.81 18.92
CA GLY A 157 11.81 -13.22 19.16
C GLY A 157 13.18 -13.61 18.62
N HIS A 158 13.42 -14.91 18.47
CA HIS A 158 14.70 -15.49 18.02
C HIS A 158 15.09 -15.03 16.61
N GLU A 159 14.14 -15.04 15.67
CA GLU A 159 14.29 -14.47 14.33
C GLU A 159 13.78 -13.01 14.34
N ALA A 160 14.64 -12.10 14.79
CA ALA A 160 14.35 -10.66 14.84
C ALA A 160 14.54 -10.02 13.46
N LEU A 161 13.48 -10.00 12.65
CA LEU A 161 13.47 -9.38 11.33
C LEU A 161 13.27 -7.86 11.42
N ARG A 162 13.94 -7.16 10.51
CA ARG A 162 13.80 -5.72 10.32
C ARG A 162 13.43 -5.40 8.89
N LEU A 163 12.50 -4.47 8.74
CA LEU A 163 12.25 -3.77 7.49
C LEU A 163 13.21 -2.58 7.41
N MET A 164 13.93 -2.46 6.30
CA MET A 164 14.81 -1.36 5.96
C MET A 164 14.16 -0.55 4.83
N TYR A 165 14.19 0.77 4.95
CA TYR A 165 13.67 1.64 3.91
C TYR A 165 14.44 2.96 3.83
N TRP A 166 14.41 3.57 2.66
CA TRP A 166 14.93 4.91 2.42
C TRP A 166 13.78 5.92 2.43
N SER A 167 13.99 7.05 3.09
CA SER A 167 13.16 8.24 2.92
C SER A 167 13.88 9.18 1.96
N LEU A 168 13.31 9.37 0.76
CA LEU A 168 13.86 10.19 -0.29
C LEU A 168 13.63 11.68 0.02
N PRO A 169 14.46 12.60 -0.51
CA PRO A 169 14.30 14.03 -0.26
C PRO A 169 12.95 14.60 -0.71
N ASN A 170 12.30 13.98 -1.70
CA ASN A 170 10.98 14.36 -2.20
C ASN A 170 9.82 13.83 -1.34
N GLY A 171 10.10 13.19 -0.20
CA GLY A 171 9.10 12.62 0.69
C GLY A 171 8.65 11.20 0.32
N LYS A 172 9.11 10.64 -0.81
CA LYS A 172 8.79 9.26 -1.19
C LYS A 172 9.52 8.25 -0.30
N ILE A 173 8.90 7.09 -0.14
CA ILE A 173 9.49 5.94 0.54
C ILE A 173 10.04 4.96 -0.50
N GLU A 174 11.22 4.40 -0.26
CA GLU A 174 11.73 3.26 -1.02
C GLU A 174 11.95 2.09 -0.07
N LEU A 175 11.17 1.02 -0.27
CA LEU A 175 11.29 -0.20 0.51
C LEU A 175 12.54 -0.95 0.02
N ALA A 176 13.57 -1.00 0.86
CA ALA A 176 14.89 -1.47 0.45
C ALA A 176 15.02 -2.98 0.59
N ASN A 177 14.85 -3.49 1.81
CA ASN A 177 14.98 -4.91 2.11
C ASN A 177 14.38 -5.30 3.47
N VAL A 178 14.16 -6.60 3.65
CA VAL A 178 13.88 -7.25 4.93
C VAL A 178 15.05 -8.19 5.26
N GLY A 179 15.43 -8.26 6.53
CA GLY A 179 16.51 -9.16 6.94
C GLY A 179 16.63 -9.32 8.46
N PRO A 180 17.44 -10.28 8.93
CA PRO A 180 17.64 -10.50 10.35
C PRO A 180 18.50 -9.37 10.94
N LYS A 181 18.30 -9.12 12.24
CA LYS A 181 19.06 -8.10 13.00
C LYS A 181 20.59 -8.24 12.88
N ALA A 182 21.11 -9.45 12.65
CA ALA A 182 22.55 -9.69 12.56
C ALA A 182 23.15 -9.26 11.20
N GLU A 183 22.36 -9.22 10.12
CA GLU A 183 22.84 -9.05 8.74
C GLU A 183 22.40 -7.69 8.15
N LEU A 184 22.37 -6.65 8.99
CA LEU A 184 21.76 -5.37 8.64
C LEU A 184 22.61 -4.58 7.64
N LEU A 185 22.33 -4.83 6.37
CA LEU A 185 22.69 -3.98 5.27
C LEU A 185 21.39 -3.38 4.72
N ILE A 186 21.42 -2.09 4.39
CA ILE A 186 20.40 -1.47 3.57
C ILE A 186 20.98 -1.35 2.16
N ARG A 187 20.25 -1.89 1.19
CA ARG A 187 20.65 -1.85 -0.23
C ARG A 187 19.85 -0.80 -0.97
#